data_AF-A0A7W9BDV5-F1
#
_entry.id   AF-A0A7W9BDV5-F1
#
_cell.length_a   1.000
_cell.length_b   1.000
_cell.length_c   1.000
_cell.angle_alpha   90.00
_cell.angle_beta   90.00
_cell.angle_gamma   90.00
#
_symmetry.space_group_name_H-M   'P 1'
#
loop_
_entity.id
_entity.type
_entity.pdbx_description
1 polymer ?
#
loop_
_entity_poly.entity_id
_entity_poly.type
_entity_poly.pdbx_seq_one_letter_code
_entity_poly.pdbx_strand_id
1 'polypeptide(L)'
;MSNAKSTDAALTARQARQITQGFTARLTGRAERGADRKVRRNSVDVGDRRAQVSRPIGDGTMAGALSWIDCLLKAVSEWDNMERRKNGARPLGLYGLRVLEVILGRHGAIAIDFKSGRLDPAIDTIARVGRISRTTVVRALAQLRAMKVLSWIRRTESTGRDGLFGPQRRQVSNSY
;
A
#
# COMPACT_ATOMS: atom_id res chain seq x y z
N MET A 1 -22.31 -21.17 30.56
CA MET A 1 -23.09 -20.91 29.33
C MET A 1 -23.75 -19.51 29.35
N SER A 2 -23.02 -18.40 29.59
CA SER A 2 -23.65 -17.06 29.74
C SER A 2 -23.05 -15.91 28.90
N ASN A 3 -21.99 -16.11 28.12
CA ASN A 3 -21.33 -15.00 27.41
C ASN A 3 -21.90 -14.66 26.02
N ALA A 4 -22.78 -15.48 25.44
CA ALA A 4 -23.28 -15.25 24.07
C ALA A 4 -24.45 -14.25 23.99
N LYS A 5 -25.28 -14.13 25.05
CA LYS A 5 -26.48 -13.26 25.03
C LYS A 5 -26.15 -11.77 25.24
N SER A 6 -25.08 -11.44 25.96
CA SER A 6 -24.69 -10.04 26.21
C SER A 6 -24.01 -9.41 24.99
N THR A 7 -23.29 -10.20 24.19
CA THR A 7 -22.64 -9.75 22.95
C THR A 7 -23.64 -9.42 21.85
N ASP A 8 -24.71 -10.20 21.73
CA ASP A 8 -25.77 -9.94 20.74
C ASP A 8 -26.51 -8.64 21.02
N ALA A 9 -26.98 -8.42 22.26
CA ALA A 9 -27.67 -7.19 22.64
C ALA A 9 -26.82 -5.93 22.43
N ALA A 10 -25.51 -6.02 22.69
CA ALA A 10 -24.56 -4.93 22.45
C ALA A 10 -24.36 -4.66 20.95
N LEU A 11 -24.34 -5.69 20.10
CA LEU A 11 -24.28 -5.56 18.65
C LEU A 11 -25.56 -4.93 18.08
N THR A 12 -26.74 -5.35 18.56
CA THR A 12 -28.04 -4.82 18.13
C THR A 12 -28.20 -3.34 18.49
N ALA A 13 -27.81 -2.94 19.70
CA ALA A 13 -27.86 -1.54 20.14
C ALA A 13 -26.94 -0.63 19.31
N ARG A 14 -25.78 -1.16 18.87
CA ARG A 14 -24.81 -0.44 18.05
C ARG A 14 -25.31 -0.26 16.61
N GLN A 15 -25.93 -1.29 16.05
CA GLN A 15 -26.57 -1.24 14.72
C GLN A 15 -27.75 -0.26 14.70
N ALA A 16 -28.63 -0.32 15.71
CA ALA A 16 -29.75 0.61 15.85
C ALA A 16 -29.27 2.07 15.90
N ARG A 17 -28.23 2.37 16.70
CA ARG A 17 -27.61 3.71 16.74
C ARG A 17 -27.08 4.16 15.38
N GLN A 18 -26.44 3.28 14.61
CA GLN A 18 -25.93 3.64 13.29
C GLN A 18 -27.05 3.93 12.29
N ILE A 19 -28.15 3.18 12.34
CA ILE A 19 -29.32 3.43 11.49
C ILE A 19 -29.93 4.79 11.83
N THR A 20 -30.13 5.10 13.12
CA THR A 20 -30.67 6.40 13.55
C THR A 20 -29.75 7.56 13.17
N GLN A 21 -28.44 7.40 13.28
CA GLN A 21 -27.45 8.39 12.83
C GLN A 21 -27.49 8.60 11.30
N GLY A 22 -27.66 7.52 10.52
CA GLY A 22 -27.80 7.62 9.07
C GLY A 22 -29.08 8.33 8.63
N PHE A 23 -30.19 8.09 9.34
CA PHE A 23 -31.47 8.75 9.07
C PHE A 23 -31.42 10.25 9.39
N THR A 24 -30.87 10.62 10.55
CA THR A 24 -30.71 12.03 10.98
C THR A 24 -29.73 12.80 10.09
N ALA A 25 -28.65 12.17 9.62
CA ALA A 25 -27.72 12.77 8.66
C ALA A 25 -28.37 13.07 7.30
N ARG A 26 -29.28 12.20 6.81
CA ARG A 26 -30.04 12.43 5.57
C ARG A 26 -31.05 13.57 5.71
N LEU A 27 -31.75 13.65 6.85
CA LEU A 27 -32.72 14.72 7.12
C LEU A 27 -32.09 16.11 7.25
N THR A 28 -30.86 16.19 7.77
CA THR A 28 -30.19 17.47 8.03
C THR A 28 -29.48 18.05 6.80
N GLY A 29 -29.63 17.45 5.61
CA GLY A 29 -28.97 17.93 4.39
C GLY A 29 -27.45 17.86 4.43
N ARG A 30 -26.85 17.26 5.49
CA ARG A 30 -25.45 16.87 5.54
C ARG A 30 -25.24 15.66 4.64
N ALA A 31 -25.42 15.85 3.33
CA ALA A 31 -24.83 14.99 2.32
C ALA A 31 -23.32 15.23 2.36
N GLU A 32 -22.67 14.70 3.39
CA GLU A 32 -21.22 14.70 3.50
C GLU A 32 -20.63 14.08 2.24
N ARG A 33 -19.59 14.70 1.67
CA ARG A 33 -18.74 14.15 0.60
C ARG A 33 -18.67 12.64 0.78
N GLY A 34 -19.27 11.88 -0.17
CA GLY A 34 -19.82 10.53 0.01
C GLY A 34 -19.05 9.58 0.93
N ALA A 35 -19.75 8.59 1.49
CA ALA A 35 -19.35 7.68 2.57
C ALA A 35 -17.83 7.39 2.72
N ASP A 36 -17.09 7.24 1.62
CA ASP A 36 -15.68 6.87 1.57
C ASP A 36 -14.69 8.05 1.49
N ARG A 37 -14.95 9.21 2.12
CA ARG A 37 -14.09 10.41 2.05
C ARG A 37 -12.59 10.17 2.31
N LYS A 38 -12.23 9.17 3.12
CA LYS A 38 -10.83 8.82 3.44
C LYS A 38 -10.13 8.03 2.33
N VAL A 39 -10.88 7.46 1.39
CA VAL A 39 -10.35 6.70 0.26
C VAL A 39 -9.80 7.66 -0.80
N ARG A 40 -8.59 7.38 -1.26
CA ARG A 40 -7.98 8.19 -2.33
C ARG A 40 -8.60 7.84 -3.68
N ARG A 41 -8.76 8.86 -4.54
CA ARG A 41 -9.21 8.69 -5.93
C ARG A 41 -8.31 7.69 -6.68
N ASN A 42 -8.91 6.97 -7.62
CA ASN A 42 -8.25 5.92 -8.43
C ASN A 42 -7.71 4.74 -7.60
N SER A 43 -8.25 4.52 -6.40
CA SER A 43 -8.03 3.27 -5.67
C SER A 43 -8.95 2.19 -6.23
N VAL A 44 -8.40 0.99 -6.37
CA VAL A 44 -9.06 -0.18 -6.96
C VAL A 44 -9.39 -1.16 -5.84
N ASP A 45 -10.46 -1.94 -5.98
CA ASP A 45 -10.76 -2.99 -4.99
C ASP A 45 -9.67 -4.07 -4.95
N VAL A 46 -9.34 -4.61 -3.77
CA VAL A 46 -8.37 -5.71 -3.65
C VAL A 46 -8.82 -6.94 -4.45
N GLY A 47 -10.13 -7.20 -4.55
CA GLY A 47 -10.68 -8.31 -5.34
C GLY A 47 -10.67 -8.07 -6.85
N ASP A 48 -10.43 -6.84 -7.32
CA ASP A 48 -10.40 -6.53 -8.75
C ASP A 48 -9.09 -7.07 -9.38
N ARG A 49 -9.21 -7.64 -10.59
CA ARG A 49 -8.08 -8.09 -11.40
C ARG A 49 -7.03 -6.99 -11.59
N ARG A 50 -7.43 -5.72 -11.67
CA ARG A 50 -6.51 -4.57 -11.80
C ARG A 50 -5.62 -4.38 -10.57
N ALA A 51 -6.02 -4.87 -9.40
CA ALA A 51 -5.22 -4.83 -8.17
C ALA A 51 -4.26 -6.02 -8.03
N GLN A 52 -4.41 -7.05 -8.88
CA GLN A 52 -3.59 -8.26 -8.90
C GLN A 52 -2.40 -8.08 -9.86
N VAL A 53 -1.44 -7.25 -9.45
CA VAL A 53 -0.26 -6.89 -10.28
C VAL A 53 0.96 -7.75 -10.00
N SER A 54 0.95 -8.49 -8.89
CA SER A 54 2.07 -9.33 -8.48
C SER A 54 2.37 -10.42 -9.50
N ARG A 55 3.65 -10.61 -9.80
CA ARG A 55 4.17 -11.64 -10.70
C ARG A 55 5.39 -12.28 -10.06
N PRO A 56 5.66 -13.57 -10.30
CA PRO A 56 6.88 -14.22 -9.82
C PRO A 56 8.11 -13.34 -10.11
N ILE A 57 8.99 -13.21 -9.13
CA ILE A 57 10.23 -12.42 -9.27
C ILE A 57 11.30 -13.31 -9.88
N GLY A 58 11.92 -12.86 -10.97
CA GLY A 58 12.83 -13.70 -11.75
C GLY A 58 12.09 -14.92 -12.30
N ASP A 59 12.51 -16.11 -11.88
CA ASP A 59 11.87 -17.40 -12.20
C ASP A 59 10.93 -17.92 -11.09
N GLY A 60 10.74 -17.13 -10.02
CA GLY A 60 9.94 -17.50 -8.85
C GLY A 60 10.66 -18.40 -7.83
N THR A 61 11.89 -18.82 -8.11
CA THR A 61 12.75 -19.51 -7.14
C THR A 61 13.52 -18.49 -6.30
N MET A 62 14.00 -18.89 -5.13
CA MET A 62 14.80 -17.99 -4.30
C MET A 62 16.09 -17.55 -5.00
N ALA A 63 16.81 -18.48 -5.63
CA ALA A 63 18.08 -18.18 -6.28
C ALA A 63 17.90 -17.27 -7.50
N GLY A 64 16.93 -17.57 -8.37
CA GLY A 64 16.63 -16.76 -9.54
C GLY A 64 16.08 -15.38 -9.16
N ALA A 65 15.22 -15.30 -8.14
CA ALA A 65 14.73 -14.01 -7.64
C ALA A 65 15.84 -13.13 -7.07
N LEU A 66 16.73 -13.68 -6.24
CA LEU A 66 17.86 -12.93 -5.67
C LEU A 66 18.83 -12.46 -6.76
N SER A 67 19.15 -13.32 -7.74
CA SER A 67 19.98 -12.95 -8.88
C SER A 67 19.35 -11.80 -9.69
N TRP A 68 18.06 -11.90 -9.98
CA TRP A 68 17.31 -10.85 -10.68
C TRP A 68 17.28 -9.53 -9.89
N ILE A 69 17.05 -9.59 -8.58
CA ILE A 69 17.05 -8.42 -7.70
C ILE A 69 18.44 -7.76 -7.70
N ASP A 70 19.51 -8.53 -7.57
CA ASP A 70 20.88 -8.00 -7.58
C ASP A 70 21.21 -7.34 -8.93
N CYS A 71 20.79 -7.95 -10.04
CA CYS A 71 20.93 -7.35 -11.38
C CYS A 71 20.15 -6.04 -11.50
N LEU A 72 18.91 -5.99 -11.04
CA LEU A 72 18.08 -4.78 -11.06
C LEU A 72 18.71 -3.67 -10.21
N LEU A 73 19.10 -3.97 -8.96
CA LEU A 73 19.72 -3.01 -8.06
C LEU A 73 21.02 -2.45 -8.64
N LYS A 74 21.85 -3.32 -9.23
CA LYS A 74 23.08 -2.90 -9.92
C LYS A 74 22.76 -2.00 -11.11
N ALA A 75 21.82 -2.39 -11.97
CA ALA A 75 21.45 -1.61 -13.14
C ALA A 75 20.92 -0.21 -12.76
N VAL A 76 20.06 -0.12 -11.75
CA VAL A 76 19.51 1.15 -11.25
C VAL A 76 20.60 2.01 -10.61
N SER A 77 21.50 1.40 -9.83
CA SER A 77 22.62 2.11 -9.19
C SER A 77 23.61 2.67 -10.23
N GLU A 78 23.97 1.89 -11.25
CA GLU A 78 24.84 2.36 -12.32
C GLU A 78 24.18 3.46 -13.15
N TRP A 79 22.90 3.32 -13.48
CA TRP A 79 22.16 4.37 -14.16
C TRP A 79 22.11 5.67 -13.33
N ASP A 80 21.87 5.58 -12.01
CA ASP A 80 21.87 6.74 -11.11
C ASP A 80 23.24 7.42 -11.02
N ASN A 81 24.32 6.66 -11.17
CA ASN A 81 25.69 7.18 -11.25
C ASN A 81 25.98 7.85 -12.59
N MET A 82 25.52 7.28 -13.71
CA MET A 82 25.72 7.84 -15.06
C MET A 82 24.96 9.16 -15.24
N GLU A 83 23.75 9.25 -14.70
CA GLU A 83 22.91 10.46 -14.75
C GLU A 83 23.28 11.50 -13.69
N ARG A 84 24.45 11.35 -13.06
CA ARG A 84 24.93 12.28 -12.05
C ARG A 84 25.16 13.66 -12.68
N ARG A 85 24.50 14.65 -12.12
CA ARG A 85 24.58 16.04 -12.57
C ARG A 85 25.93 16.65 -12.20
N LYS A 86 26.30 17.74 -12.87
CA LYS A 86 27.55 18.49 -12.63
C LYS A 86 27.77 18.92 -11.18
N ASN A 87 26.69 19.18 -10.43
CA ASN A 87 26.74 19.51 -9.00
C ASN A 87 26.82 18.27 -8.08
N GLY A 88 27.05 17.08 -8.64
CA GLY A 88 27.15 15.83 -7.91
C GLY A 88 25.81 15.19 -7.52
N ALA A 89 24.68 15.86 -7.78
CA ALA A 89 23.35 15.35 -7.46
C ALA A 89 22.98 14.17 -8.38
N ARG A 90 22.42 13.12 -7.77
CA ARG A 90 21.92 11.95 -8.49
C ARG A 90 20.38 11.98 -8.59
N PRO A 91 19.77 11.49 -9.68
CA PRO A 91 18.31 11.50 -9.84
C PRO A 91 17.54 10.77 -8.72
N LEU A 92 18.00 9.59 -8.34
CA LEU A 92 17.41 8.73 -7.30
C LEU A 92 18.14 8.92 -5.96
N GLY A 93 19.47 8.95 -6.01
CA GLY A 93 20.32 9.13 -4.84
C GLY A 93 20.23 8.00 -3.81
N LEU A 94 20.95 8.18 -2.69
CA LEU A 94 21.13 7.15 -1.67
C LEU A 94 19.80 6.59 -1.13
N TYR A 95 18.87 7.48 -0.75
CA TYR A 95 17.62 7.05 -0.14
C TYR A 95 16.66 6.41 -1.14
N GLY A 96 16.72 6.78 -2.41
CA GLY A 96 15.91 6.15 -3.43
C GLY A 96 16.34 4.71 -3.70
N LEU A 97 17.65 4.46 -3.79
CA LEU A 97 18.20 3.11 -3.88
C LEU A 97 17.88 2.30 -2.62
N ARG A 98 18.04 2.90 -1.44
CA ARG A 98 17.70 2.27 -0.15
C ARG A 98 16.23 1.84 -0.07
N VAL A 99 15.31 2.65 -0.57
CA VAL A 99 13.88 2.29 -0.62
C VAL A 99 13.65 1.08 -1.53
N LEU A 100 14.35 1.02 -2.67
CA LEU A 100 14.27 -0.12 -3.58
C LEU A 100 14.85 -1.40 -2.94
N GLU A 101 16.00 -1.32 -2.26
CA GLU A 101 16.58 -2.44 -1.50
C GLU A 101 15.63 -2.98 -0.43
N VAL A 102 15.00 -2.07 0.34
CA VAL A 102 14.07 -2.44 1.42
C VAL A 102 12.83 -3.11 0.85
N ILE A 103 12.23 -2.54 -0.20
CA ILE A 103 11.01 -3.09 -0.78
C ILE A 103 11.26 -4.44 -1.47
N LEU A 104 12.46 -4.66 -2.01
CA LEU A 104 12.89 -5.94 -2.59
C LEU A 104 13.51 -6.89 -1.55
N GLY A 105 13.40 -6.60 -0.26
CA GLY A 105 13.77 -7.52 0.81
C GLY A 105 15.29 -7.75 0.96
N ARG A 106 16.13 -6.96 0.25
CA ARG A 106 17.59 -7.01 0.41
C ARG A 106 18.06 -6.29 1.66
N HIS A 107 17.27 -5.35 2.16
CA HIS A 107 17.58 -4.63 3.38
C HIS A 107 16.45 -4.70 4.41
N GLY A 108 16.64 -5.53 5.44
CA GLY A 108 15.73 -5.68 6.57
C GLY A 108 14.73 -6.82 6.41
N ALA A 109 13.60 -6.74 7.11
CA ALA A 109 12.70 -7.89 7.34
C ALA A 109 11.36 -7.79 6.58
N ILE A 110 11.32 -7.18 5.39
CA ILE A 110 10.13 -7.27 4.52
C ILE A 110 10.16 -8.63 3.85
N ALA A 111 9.27 -9.52 4.28
CA ALA A 111 9.11 -10.84 3.68
C ALA A 111 8.53 -10.70 2.27
N ILE A 112 9.15 -11.40 1.32
CA ILE A 112 8.72 -11.47 -0.07
C ILE A 112 8.49 -12.93 -0.42
N ASP A 113 7.31 -13.24 -0.92
CA ASP A 113 7.06 -14.51 -1.57
C ASP A 113 7.51 -14.38 -3.03
N PHE A 114 8.66 -14.96 -3.36
CA PHE A 114 9.23 -14.88 -4.71
C PHE A 114 8.37 -15.58 -5.76
N LYS A 115 7.61 -16.60 -5.36
CA LYS A 115 6.77 -17.39 -6.27
C LYS A 115 5.54 -16.59 -6.70
N SER A 116 4.87 -15.90 -5.78
CA SER A 116 3.76 -15.01 -6.14
C SER A 116 4.21 -13.61 -6.56
N GLY A 117 5.40 -13.20 -6.10
CA GLY A 117 5.91 -11.83 -6.16
C GLY A 117 5.04 -10.84 -5.40
N ARG A 118 4.24 -11.31 -4.44
CA ARG A 118 3.34 -10.45 -3.69
C ARG A 118 4.13 -9.47 -2.85
N LEU A 119 3.97 -8.18 -3.15
CA LEU A 119 4.65 -7.09 -2.47
C LEU A 119 3.66 -6.01 -2.07
N ASP A 120 3.21 -6.08 -0.81
CA ASP A 120 2.17 -5.19 -0.28
C ASP A 120 2.59 -4.38 0.99
N PRO A 121 3.85 -3.94 1.17
CA PRO A 121 4.25 -3.25 2.38
C PRO A 121 3.60 -1.87 2.51
N ALA A 122 3.15 -1.53 3.72
CA ALA A 122 2.74 -0.16 4.03
C ALA A 122 3.94 0.80 3.91
N ILE A 123 3.69 2.05 3.53
CA ILE A 123 4.74 3.09 3.46
C ILE A 123 5.46 3.22 4.82
N ASP A 124 4.73 3.10 5.92
CA ASP A 124 5.32 3.14 7.28
C ASP A 124 6.20 1.93 7.57
N THR A 125 5.90 0.76 7.01
CA THR A 125 6.77 -0.42 7.09
C THR A 125 8.09 -0.15 6.36
N ILE A 126 8.03 0.39 5.14
CA ILE A 126 9.24 0.74 4.36
C ILE A 126 10.06 1.80 5.12
N ALA A 127 9.41 2.84 5.63
CA ALA A 127 10.06 3.91 6.40
C ALA A 127 10.77 3.36 7.65
N ARG A 128 10.09 2.52 8.44
CA ARG A 128 10.64 1.90 9.65
C ARG A 128 11.81 0.97 9.34
N VAL A 129 11.66 0.07 8.37
CA VAL A 129 12.69 -0.91 8.00
C VAL A 129 13.91 -0.23 7.36
N GLY A 130 13.67 0.75 6.50
CA GLY A 130 14.73 1.54 5.85
C GLY A 130 15.40 2.55 6.77
N ARG A 131 14.80 2.87 7.94
CA ARG A 131 15.17 3.99 8.81
C ARG A 131 15.17 5.32 8.06
N ILE A 132 14.13 5.52 7.24
CA ILE A 132 13.96 6.67 6.36
C ILE A 132 12.68 7.40 6.76
N SER A 133 12.67 8.74 6.65
CA SER A 133 11.45 9.50 6.89
C SER A 133 10.35 9.11 5.90
N ARG A 134 9.09 9.12 6.34
CA ARG A 134 7.94 8.83 5.46
C ARG A 134 7.94 9.71 4.20
N THR A 135 8.29 10.99 4.34
CA THR A 135 8.31 11.93 3.20
C THR A 135 9.36 11.55 2.17
N THR A 136 10.55 11.14 2.62
CA THR A 136 11.63 10.66 1.76
C THR A 136 11.22 9.37 1.05
N VAL A 137 10.55 8.43 1.74
CA VAL A 137 10.01 7.21 1.08
C VAL A 137 9.03 7.56 -0.03
N VAL A 138 8.09 8.49 0.21
CA VAL A 138 7.12 8.91 -0.81
C VAL A 138 7.81 9.55 -2.02
N ARG A 139 8.82 10.39 -1.79
CA ARG A 139 9.62 11.00 -2.88
C ARG A 139 10.40 9.96 -3.68
N ALA A 140 11.07 9.03 -3.00
CA ALA A 140 11.80 7.93 -3.61
C ALA A 140 10.88 7.05 -4.48
N LEU A 141 9.71 6.65 -3.95
CA LEU A 141 8.72 5.88 -4.72
C LEU A 141 8.24 6.65 -5.96
N ALA A 142 7.99 7.96 -5.83
CA ALA A 142 7.61 8.79 -6.98
C ALA A 142 8.69 8.83 -8.07
N GLN A 143 9.97 8.93 -7.68
CA GLN A 143 11.11 8.87 -8.61
C GLN A 143 11.24 7.50 -9.27
N LEU A 144 11.18 6.40 -8.50
CA LEU A 144 11.21 5.04 -9.02
C LEU A 144 10.10 4.78 -10.05
N ARG A 145 8.91 5.35 -9.82
CA ARG A 145 7.80 5.32 -10.79
C ARG A 145 8.05 6.15 -12.03
N ALA A 146 8.63 7.34 -11.89
CA ALA A 146 8.99 8.18 -13.04
C ALA A 146 10.00 7.49 -13.95
N MET A 147 10.94 6.73 -13.37
CA MET A 147 11.94 5.93 -14.08
C MET A 147 11.41 4.59 -14.60
N LYS A 148 10.14 4.26 -14.33
CA LYS A 148 9.51 2.97 -14.69
C LYS A 148 10.22 1.74 -14.07
N VAL A 149 10.96 1.93 -12.99
CA VAL A 149 11.60 0.84 -12.23
C VAL A 149 10.59 0.13 -11.35
N LEU A 150 9.70 0.89 -10.70
CA LEU A 150 8.69 0.36 -9.79
C LEU A 150 7.36 1.09 -10.02
N SER A 151 6.28 0.32 -10.15
CA SER A 151 4.92 0.87 -10.20
C SER A 151 4.13 0.40 -8.99
N TRP A 152 2.90 0.89 -8.81
CA TRP A 152 2.00 0.34 -7.81
C TRP A 152 0.56 0.74 -8.09
N ILE A 153 -0.34 -0.10 -7.59
CA ILE A 153 -1.78 0.14 -7.56
C ILE A 153 -2.21 0.46 -6.13
N ARG A 154 -2.97 1.55 -5.98
CA ARG A 154 -3.61 1.88 -4.71
C ARG A 154 -4.84 1.01 -4.55
N ARG A 155 -4.98 0.38 -3.38
CA ARG A 155 -6.03 -0.60 -3.14
C ARG A 155 -6.96 -0.20 -2.00
N THR A 156 -8.17 -0.72 -2.07
CA THR A 156 -9.23 -0.54 -1.08
C THR A 156 -9.95 -1.86 -0.86
N GLU A 157 -10.54 -2.02 0.32
CA GLU A 157 -11.38 -3.18 0.64
C GLU A 157 -12.69 -2.73 1.29
N SER A 158 -13.73 -3.55 1.16
CA SER A 158 -14.99 -3.33 1.88
C SER A 158 -14.76 -3.42 3.39
N THR A 159 -15.44 -2.57 4.13
CA THR A 159 -15.45 -2.59 5.60
C THR A 159 -16.43 -3.61 6.16
N GLY A 160 -17.23 -4.28 5.32
CA GLY A 160 -18.28 -5.22 5.73
C GLY A 160 -19.44 -4.55 6.47
N ARG A 161 -19.59 -3.22 6.31
CA ARG A 161 -20.65 -2.40 6.94
C ARG A 161 -21.68 -1.94 5.91
N ASP A 162 -21.92 -2.81 4.93
CA ASP A 162 -22.75 -2.49 3.76
C ASP A 162 -24.13 -2.01 4.22
N GLY A 163 -24.50 -0.79 3.83
CA GLY A 163 -25.79 -0.18 4.18
C GLY A 163 -25.87 0.45 5.57
N LEU A 164 -24.85 0.31 6.43
CA LEU A 164 -24.75 1.01 7.71
C LEU A 164 -24.16 2.41 7.54
N PHE A 165 -24.47 3.31 8.47
CA PHE A 165 -23.92 4.66 8.45
C PHE A 165 -22.41 4.69 8.70
N GLY A 166 -21.66 5.26 7.75
CA GLY A 166 -20.21 5.43 7.81
C GLY A 166 -19.50 5.01 6.51
N PRO A 167 -18.15 5.03 6.49
CA PRO A 167 -17.38 4.59 5.33
C PRO A 167 -17.64 3.14 5.01
N GLN A 168 -17.96 2.87 3.75
CA GLN A 168 -18.22 1.52 3.23
C GLN A 168 -16.90 0.86 2.84
N ARG A 169 -15.90 1.65 2.42
CA ARG A 169 -14.57 1.17 2.00
C ARG A 169 -13.47 1.79 2.83
N ARG A 170 -12.37 1.05 3.00
CA ARG A 170 -11.14 1.55 3.63
C ARG A 170 -9.94 1.38 2.70
N GLN A 171 -8.99 2.32 2.81
CA GLN A 171 -7.72 2.25 2.11
C GLN A 171 -6.84 1.18 2.74
N VAL A 172 -6.23 0.33 1.90
CA VAL A 172 -5.23 -0.65 2.33
C VAL A 172 -3.88 -0.36 1.71
N SER A 173 -2.87 -1.19 2.02
CA SER A 173 -1.54 -1.05 1.43
C SER A 173 -1.59 -1.18 -0.09
N ASN A 174 -0.73 -0.42 -0.75
CA ASN A 174 -0.54 -0.54 -2.19
C ASN A 174 0.01 -1.92 -2.52
N SER A 175 -0.25 -2.38 -3.73
CA SER A 175 0.45 -3.51 -4.33
C SER A 175 1.46 -2.98 -5.32
N TYR A 176 2.72 -3.35 -5.16
CA TYR A 176 3.85 -2.89 -5.95
C TYR A 176 4.17 -3.86 -7.10
#